data_AF-A0A3D5UA66-F1
#
_entry.id   AF-A0A3D5UA66-F1
#
_cell.length_a   1.000
_cell.length_b   1.000
_cell.length_c   1.000
_cell.angle_alpha   90.00
_cell.angle_beta   90.00
_cell.angle_gamma   90.00
#
_symmetry.space_group_name_H-M   'P 1'
#
loop_
_entity.id
_entity.type
_entity.pdbx_description
1 polymer ?
#
loop_
_entity_poly.entity_id
_entity_poly.type
_entity_poly.pdbx_seq_one_letter_code
_entity_poly.pdbx_strand_id
1 'polypeptide(L)'
;MKANTGKTSFLLMTFIVCFSTAFAQGSTAEPVARYCFDGNALDSSVNALHLTVVGNPQLCTDRHENPNTAYQLDGMGDYFQVDDNPLLRPQNFTISAWFSSEFKADYTRIIEKRYRVPLAPYGSYILELSNDS
;
A
#
# COMPACT_ATOMS: atom_id res chain seq x y z
N MET A 1 -66.40 52.36 15.71
CA MET A 1 -66.19 50.95 15.33
C MET A 1 -64.71 50.78 15.03
N LYS A 2 -63.95 50.01 15.83
CA LYS A 2 -62.51 49.79 15.64
C LYS A 2 -62.30 48.48 14.89
N ALA A 3 -61.60 48.51 13.77
CA ALA A 3 -61.24 47.33 12.99
C ALA A 3 -60.03 46.63 13.65
N ASN A 4 -60.15 45.32 13.91
CA ASN A 4 -59.05 44.47 14.37
C ASN A 4 -58.35 43.88 13.15
N THR A 5 -57.09 44.27 12.92
CA THR A 5 -56.24 43.67 11.89
C THR A 5 -55.49 42.48 12.50
N GLY A 6 -55.88 41.26 12.09
CA GLY A 6 -55.19 40.02 12.48
C GLY A 6 -53.79 39.96 11.86
N LYS A 7 -52.77 39.81 12.70
CA LYS A 7 -51.38 39.59 12.28
C LYS A 7 -51.20 38.11 11.94
N THR A 8 -51.10 37.78 10.66
CA THR A 8 -50.76 36.42 10.20
C THR A 8 -49.28 36.15 10.44
N SER A 9 -48.99 35.27 11.41
CA SER A 9 -47.63 34.83 11.74
C SER A 9 -47.29 33.59 10.91
N PHE A 10 -46.26 33.67 10.07
CA PHE A 10 -45.76 32.56 9.27
C PHE A 10 -44.60 31.89 10.03
N LEU A 11 -44.81 30.65 10.48
CA LEU A 11 -43.78 29.88 11.19
C LEU A 11 -42.90 29.16 10.16
N LEU A 12 -41.67 29.64 9.95
CA LEU A 12 -40.69 29.00 9.07
C LEU A 12 -40.00 27.86 9.82
N MET A 13 -40.37 26.62 9.52
CA MET A 13 -39.78 25.42 10.13
C MET A 13 -38.48 25.08 9.38
N THR A 14 -37.32 25.42 9.95
CA THR A 14 -36.02 25.17 9.34
C THR A 14 -35.69 23.67 9.40
N PHE A 15 -35.57 23.03 8.23
CA PHE A 15 -35.08 21.66 8.10
C PHE A 15 -33.55 21.67 8.18
N ILE A 16 -32.98 21.28 9.32
CA ILE A 16 -31.52 21.17 9.49
C ILE A 16 -31.08 19.88 8.77
N VAL A 17 -30.51 20.03 7.58
CA VAL A 17 -29.83 18.92 6.88
C VAL A 17 -28.44 18.78 7.49
N CYS A 18 -28.26 17.79 8.36
CA CYS A 18 -26.93 17.35 8.80
C CYS A 18 -26.23 16.61 7.66
N PHE A 19 -25.43 17.33 6.88
CA PHE A 19 -24.49 16.73 5.95
C PHE A 19 -23.28 16.24 6.76
N SER A 20 -23.29 14.99 7.22
CA SER A 20 -22.10 14.38 7.82
C SER A 20 -21.15 13.98 6.69
N THR A 21 -20.00 14.63 6.61
CA THR A 21 -18.89 14.12 5.80
C THR A 21 -18.39 12.82 6.43
N ALA A 22 -18.61 11.69 5.76
CA ALA A 22 -17.93 10.45 6.10
C ALA A 22 -16.46 10.58 5.67
N PHE A 23 -15.54 10.67 6.63
CA PHE A 23 -14.14 10.46 6.35
C PHE A 23 -13.90 8.96 6.23
N ALA A 24 -13.36 8.51 5.09
CA ALA A 24 -12.83 7.15 5.00
C ALA A 24 -11.73 7.02 6.04
N GLN A 25 -11.88 6.10 7.00
CA GLN A 25 -10.84 5.82 7.99
C GLN A 25 -9.74 5.05 7.27
N GLY A 26 -8.74 5.76 6.73
CA GLY A 26 -7.47 5.14 6.39
C GLY A 26 -6.85 4.53 7.65
N SER A 27 -6.25 3.35 7.53
CA SER A 27 -5.47 2.74 8.61
C SER A 27 -4.47 3.78 9.13
N THR A 28 -4.63 4.20 10.38
CA THR A 28 -3.66 5.09 11.07
C THR A 28 -2.41 4.36 11.50
N ALA A 29 -2.37 3.02 11.35
CA ALA A 29 -1.19 2.24 11.63
C ALA A 29 -0.17 2.41 10.50
N GLU A 30 0.99 2.98 10.84
CA GLU A 30 2.15 3.02 9.96
C GLU A 30 2.64 1.58 9.68
N PRO A 31 2.90 1.23 8.42
CA PRO A 31 3.45 -0.08 8.10
C PRO A 31 4.88 -0.22 8.62
N VAL A 32 5.29 -1.45 8.88
CA VAL A 32 6.67 -1.76 9.29
C VAL A 32 7.68 -1.35 8.21
N ALA A 33 7.31 -1.50 6.94
CA ALA A 33 8.11 -1.04 5.81
C ALA A 33 7.18 -0.57 4.68
N ARG A 34 7.58 0.48 3.95
CA ARG A 34 6.84 1.06 2.83
C ARG A 34 7.83 1.49 1.73
N TYR A 35 7.78 0.78 0.60
CA TYR A 35 8.59 1.09 -0.57
C TYR A 35 7.70 1.68 -1.66
N CYS A 36 7.84 2.98 -1.91
CA CYS A 36 7.06 3.70 -2.92
C CYS A 36 7.66 3.61 -4.32
N PHE A 37 8.95 3.29 -4.43
CA PHE A 37 9.71 3.21 -5.68
C PHE A 37 9.70 4.52 -6.49
N ASP A 38 9.71 5.67 -5.83
CA ASP A 38 9.73 7.02 -6.40
C ASP A 38 11.16 7.46 -6.81
N GLY A 39 11.80 6.65 -7.65
CA GLY A 39 13.17 6.88 -8.12
C GLY A 39 14.25 6.29 -7.22
N ASN A 40 13.89 5.65 -6.11
CA ASN A 40 14.80 5.00 -5.19
C ASN A 40 14.13 3.77 -4.51
N ALA A 41 14.94 2.95 -3.83
CA ALA A 41 14.48 1.75 -3.11
C ALA A 41 14.47 1.95 -1.58
N LEU A 42 14.26 3.19 -1.12
CA LEU A 42 14.26 3.52 0.30
C LEU A 42 12.91 3.18 0.93
N ASP A 43 12.98 2.57 2.11
CA ASP A 43 11.84 2.51 3.04
C ASP A 43 11.46 3.92 3.52
N SER A 44 10.22 4.31 3.27
CA SER A 44 9.61 5.58 3.69
C SER A 44 8.89 5.49 5.05
N SER A 45 8.91 4.31 5.69
CA SER A 45 8.44 4.15 7.07
C SER A 45 9.44 4.74 8.07
N VAL A 46 9.01 4.83 9.33
CA VAL A 46 9.88 5.24 10.45
C VAL A 46 11.01 4.26 10.77
N ASN A 47 11.01 3.05 10.21
CA ASN A 47 11.96 1.99 10.55
C ASN A 47 13.21 1.95 9.66
N ALA A 48 13.24 2.72 8.57
CA ALA A 48 14.39 2.86 7.67
C ALA A 48 14.97 1.51 7.19
N LEU A 49 14.10 0.55 6.88
CA LEU A 49 14.48 -0.77 6.36
C LEU A 49 14.80 -0.70 4.86
N HIS A 50 15.76 0.13 4.46
CA HIS A 50 16.06 0.38 3.05
C HIS A 50 16.46 -0.91 2.30
N LEU A 51 15.99 -1.03 1.06
CA LEU A 51 16.34 -2.16 0.20
C LEU A 51 17.72 -1.96 -0.40
N THR A 52 18.47 -3.06 -0.46
CA THR A 52 19.60 -3.20 -1.38
C THR A 52 19.05 -3.61 -2.74
N VAL A 53 19.45 -2.85 -3.77
CA VAL A 53 19.14 -3.15 -5.16
C VAL A 53 20.17 -4.15 -5.68
N VAL A 54 19.73 -5.27 -6.24
CA VAL A 54 20.60 -6.29 -6.85
C VAL A 54 20.27 -6.41 -8.32
N GLY A 55 21.31 -6.57 -9.15
CA GLY A 55 21.19 -6.53 -10.61
C GLY A 55 21.20 -5.11 -11.14
N ASN A 56 20.40 -4.86 -12.16
CA ASN A 56 20.22 -3.54 -12.78
C ASN A 56 18.74 -3.28 -13.12
N PRO A 57 17.82 -3.28 -12.14
CA PRO A 57 16.42 -2.96 -12.40
C PRO A 57 16.28 -1.54 -12.93
N GLN A 58 15.47 -1.36 -13.97
CA GLN A 58 15.30 -0.09 -14.65
C GLN A 58 14.08 0.66 -14.12
N LEU A 59 14.21 1.98 -13.94
CA LEU A 59 13.07 2.83 -13.62
C LEU A 59 12.09 2.87 -14.80
N CYS A 60 10.81 2.78 -14.49
CA CYS A 60 9.73 2.79 -15.46
C CYS A 60 8.52 3.59 -14.96
N THR A 61 7.47 3.60 -15.77
CA THR A 61 6.22 4.31 -15.49
C THR A 61 5.30 3.48 -14.60
N ASP A 62 4.68 4.11 -13.60
CA ASP A 62 3.71 3.43 -12.73
C ASP A 62 2.29 3.29 -13.33
N ARG A 63 1.37 2.71 -12.55
CA ARG A 63 -0.05 2.50 -12.92
C ARG A 63 -0.86 3.77 -13.16
N HIS A 64 -0.34 4.94 -12.84
CA HIS A 64 -0.96 6.25 -13.05
C HIS A 64 -0.20 7.09 -14.06
N GLU A 65 0.64 6.47 -14.88
CA GLU A 65 1.44 7.14 -15.91
C GLU A 65 2.51 8.10 -15.36
N ASN A 66 2.86 8.00 -14.08
CA ASN A 66 3.96 8.79 -13.53
C ASN A 66 5.30 8.16 -13.93
N PRO A 67 6.23 8.93 -14.53
CA PRO A 67 7.53 8.41 -14.93
C PRO A 67 8.45 8.22 -13.72
N ASN A 68 9.32 7.20 -13.76
CA ASN A 68 10.34 6.90 -12.75
C ASN A 68 9.77 6.64 -11.34
N THR A 69 8.55 6.09 -11.24
CA THR A 69 7.90 5.77 -9.97
C THR A 69 7.56 4.27 -9.83
N ALA A 70 8.19 3.44 -10.65
CA ALA A 70 8.19 1.99 -10.57
C ALA A 70 9.52 1.44 -11.09
N TYR A 71 9.80 0.16 -10.81
CA TYR A 71 10.93 -0.57 -11.38
C TYR A 71 10.45 -1.72 -12.26
N GLN A 72 11.06 -1.86 -13.43
CA GLN A 72 10.96 -3.06 -14.26
C GLN A 72 12.09 -4.03 -13.87
N LEU A 73 11.70 -5.27 -13.62
CA LEU A 73 12.63 -6.38 -13.38
C LEU A 73 12.58 -7.27 -14.62
N ASP A 74 13.74 -7.54 -15.22
CA ASP A 74 13.86 -8.26 -16.48
C ASP A 74 13.75 -9.79 -16.36
N GLY A 75 13.66 -10.29 -15.12
CA GLY A 75 13.64 -11.72 -14.81
C GLY A 75 15.03 -12.38 -14.79
N MET A 76 16.10 -11.62 -15.00
CA MET A 76 17.49 -12.08 -15.07
C MET A 76 18.34 -11.50 -13.94
N GLY A 77 18.07 -11.96 -12.71
CA GLY A 77 18.91 -11.63 -11.54
C GLY A 77 18.63 -10.28 -10.90
N ASP A 78 17.66 -9.53 -11.43
CA ASP A 78 17.11 -8.32 -10.80
C ASP A 78 16.22 -8.69 -9.61
N TYR A 79 16.47 -8.08 -8.45
CA TYR A 79 15.58 -8.12 -7.29
C TYR A 79 15.95 -7.04 -6.27
N PHE A 80 15.01 -6.79 -5.36
CA PHE A 80 15.24 -5.96 -4.18
C PHE A 80 15.28 -6.86 -2.95
N GLN A 81 16.26 -6.64 -2.08
CA GLN A 81 16.38 -7.37 -0.82
C GLN A 81 16.58 -6.42 0.36
N VAL A 82 16.13 -6.84 1.52
CA VAL A 82 16.47 -6.22 2.80
C VAL A 82 17.06 -7.29 3.69
N ASP A 83 18.12 -6.95 4.42
CA ASP A 83 18.71 -7.87 5.38
C ASP A 83 17.68 -8.26 6.45
N ASP A 84 17.82 -9.48 6.98
CA ASP A 84 16.87 -9.96 7.97
C ASP A 84 16.90 -9.09 9.24
N ASN A 85 15.72 -8.64 9.64
CA ASN A 85 15.52 -7.70 10.74
C ASN A 85 14.40 -8.23 11.67
N PRO A 86 14.52 -8.10 13.01
CA PRO A 86 13.45 -8.51 13.93
C PRO A 86 12.07 -7.92 13.60
N LEU A 87 12.00 -6.70 13.08
CA LEU A 87 10.75 -6.06 12.66
C LEU A 87 10.06 -6.80 11.50
N LEU A 88 10.84 -7.50 10.66
CA LEU A 88 10.36 -8.32 9.55
C LEU A 88 10.10 -9.77 9.96
N ARG A 89 9.93 -10.04 11.26
CA ARG A 89 9.48 -11.34 11.78
C ARG A 89 8.23 -11.19 12.68
N PRO A 90 7.16 -10.52 12.21
CA PRO A 90 5.93 -10.41 12.98
C PRO A 90 5.19 -11.75 13.05
N GLN A 91 4.46 -12.00 14.14
CA GLN A 91 3.60 -13.18 14.27
C GLN A 91 2.38 -13.11 13.33
N ASN A 92 1.79 -11.91 13.18
CA ASN A 92 0.67 -11.63 12.29
C ASN A 92 1.03 -10.43 11.43
N PHE A 93 0.73 -10.47 10.14
CA PHE A 93 1.06 -9.40 9.22
C PHE A 93 0.13 -9.35 8.02
N THR A 94 0.15 -8.20 7.36
CA THR A 94 -0.48 -7.98 6.05
C THR A 94 0.59 -7.50 5.09
N ILE A 95 0.57 -8.03 3.86
CA ILE A 95 1.38 -7.53 2.75
C ILE A 95 0.43 -7.01 1.69
N SER A 96 0.71 -5.82 1.17
CA SER A 96 0.01 -5.23 0.02
C SER A 96 1.05 -4.73 -0.97
N ALA A 97 0.89 -5.07 -2.25
CA ALA A 97 1.80 -4.65 -3.30
C ALA A 97 1.03 -4.38 -4.60
N TRP A 98 1.56 -3.47 -5.41
CA TRP A 98 1.18 -3.28 -6.80
C TRP A 98 2.30 -3.86 -7.67
N PHE A 99 1.94 -4.68 -8.65
CA PHE A 99 2.86 -5.23 -9.63
C PHE A 99 2.12 -5.39 -10.96
N SER A 100 2.90 -5.41 -12.04
CA SER A 100 2.44 -5.79 -13.38
C SER A 100 3.41 -6.82 -13.91
N SER A 101 2.90 -7.90 -14.51
CA SER A 101 3.72 -8.96 -15.09
C SER A 101 3.46 -9.03 -16.58
N GLU A 102 4.51 -8.83 -17.38
CA GLU A 102 4.46 -9.03 -18.84
C GLU A 102 4.64 -10.50 -19.23
N PHE A 103 5.30 -11.28 -18.38
CA PHE A 103 5.58 -12.69 -18.63
C PHE A 103 4.67 -13.59 -17.79
N LYS A 104 4.16 -14.64 -18.43
CA LYS A 104 3.64 -15.84 -17.78
C LYS A 104 4.77 -16.85 -17.66
N ALA A 105 5.72 -16.61 -16.75
CA ALA A 105 6.54 -17.73 -16.26
C ALA A 105 5.64 -18.70 -15.47
N ASP A 106 6.02 -19.97 -15.38
CA ASP A 106 5.28 -20.97 -14.59
C ASP A 106 5.11 -20.51 -13.14
N TYR A 107 6.14 -19.84 -12.60
CA TYR A 107 6.13 -19.19 -11.29
C TYR A 107 6.85 -17.84 -11.34
N THR A 108 6.18 -16.78 -10.89
CA THR A 108 6.77 -15.45 -10.71
C THR A 108 6.69 -15.06 -9.23
N ARG A 109 7.84 -14.97 -8.56
CA ARG A 109 7.88 -14.53 -7.16
C ARG A 109 7.78 -13.02 -7.08
N ILE A 110 6.81 -12.54 -6.33
CA ILE A 110 6.61 -11.12 -6.08
C ILE A 110 7.35 -10.73 -4.80
N ILE A 111 7.12 -11.46 -3.72
CA ILE A 111 7.77 -11.26 -2.41
C ILE A 111 8.07 -12.62 -1.79
N GLU A 112 9.25 -12.79 -1.21
CA GLU A 112 9.57 -13.95 -0.39
C GLU A 112 10.29 -13.58 0.91
N LYS A 113 10.00 -14.35 1.96
CA LYS A 113 10.86 -14.47 3.14
C LYS A 113 11.18 -15.94 3.32
N ARG A 114 12.47 -16.28 3.34
CA ARG A 114 12.93 -17.65 3.61
C ARG A 114 13.54 -17.76 4.99
N TYR A 115 13.22 -18.87 5.65
CA TYR A 115 13.88 -19.30 6.86
C TYR A 115 15.36 -19.57 6.57
N ARG A 116 16.24 -18.70 7.08
CA ARG A 116 17.70 -18.83 6.95
C ARG A 116 18.44 -18.89 8.28
N VAL A 117 17.77 -18.56 9.39
CA VAL A 117 18.37 -18.46 10.72
C VAL A 117 17.41 -19.05 11.77
N PRO A 118 17.91 -19.77 12.79
CA PRO A 118 17.11 -20.41 13.83
C PRO A 118 16.62 -19.41 14.88
N LEU A 119 16.09 -18.27 14.45
CA LEU A 119 15.54 -17.22 15.30
C LEU A 119 14.03 -17.15 15.08
N ALA A 120 13.28 -17.15 16.19
CA ALA A 120 11.84 -17.04 16.16
C ALA A 120 11.36 -15.68 15.58
N PRO A 121 10.14 -15.61 15.02
CA PRO A 121 9.29 -16.74 14.61
C PRO A 121 9.85 -17.52 13.40
N TYR A 122 9.76 -18.86 13.49
CA TYR A 122 10.15 -19.80 12.44
C TYR A 122 9.12 -19.79 11.31
N GLY A 123 9.37 -19.02 10.26
CA GLY A 123 8.42 -18.91 9.16
C GLY A 123 9.09 -18.53 7.85
N SER A 124 8.61 -19.16 6.78
CA SER A 124 8.83 -18.68 5.41
C SER A 124 7.46 -18.35 4.82
N TYR A 125 7.41 -17.37 3.94
CA TYR A 125 6.22 -17.07 3.16
C TYR A 125 6.64 -16.61 1.76
N ILE A 126 5.77 -16.89 0.79
CA ILE A 126 5.95 -16.48 -0.59
C ILE A 126 4.60 -15.95 -1.09
N LEU A 127 4.65 -14.81 -1.77
CA LEU A 127 3.59 -14.32 -2.63
C LEU A 127 4.08 -14.50 -4.08
N GLU A 128 3.37 -15.32 -4.85
CA GLU A 128 3.74 -15.64 -6.23
C GLU A 128 2.53 -15.70 -7.16
N LEU A 129 2.79 -15.51 -8.44
CA LEU A 129 1.88 -15.86 -9.53
C LEU A 129 2.27 -17.24 -10.04
N SER A 130 1.32 -18.15 -10.12
CA SER A 130 1.46 -19.43 -10.81
C SER A 130 0.47 -19.52 -11.95
N ASN A 131 0.85 -20.17 -13.04
CA ASN A 131 -0.11 -20.62 -14.05
C ASN A 131 -0.28 -22.14 -13.89
N ASP A 132 -1.50 -22.58 -13.61
CA ASP A 132 -1.85 -23.99 -13.80
C ASP A 132 -2.07 -24.21 -15.30
N SER A 133 -1.32 -25.14 -15.89
CA SER A 133 -1.53 -25.63 -17.25
C SER A 133 -2.85 -26.36 -17.41
#